data_AF-A0A5D4P099-F1
#
_entry.id   AF-A0A5D4P099-F1
#
_cell.length_a   1.000
_cell.length_b   1.000
_cell.length_c   1.000
_cell.angle_alpha   90.00
_cell.angle_beta   90.00
_cell.angle_gamma   90.00
#
_symmetry.space_group_name_H-M   'P 1'
#
loop_
_entity.id
_entity.type
_entity.pdbx_description
1 polymer ?
#
loop_
_entity_poly.entity_id
_entity_poly.type
_entity_poly.pdbx_seq_one_letter_code
_entity_poly.pdbx_strand_id
1 'polypeptide(L)'
;MEENTQEYDEEVQYSYSLIHQEENVVHSNDALAVFTENNLQGEQIFIAYFEREGGHWNWKQTRGAEWDTPVKWSAMHEEPYIYSGAISDNSIKEVHAGQMQAKIIHIKEDKRFWYVISREKDVEVKMVMADGTEKIVEEIDEEMLKEWQDKKTE
;
A
#
# COMPACT_ATOMS: atom_id res chain seq x y z
N MET A 1 34.51 15.79 28.71
CA MET A 1 33.76 15.75 27.44
C MET A 1 33.77 14.29 27.05
N GLU A 2 32.66 13.60 27.33
CA GLU A 2 32.46 12.23 26.89
C GLU A 2 32.01 12.28 25.43
N GLU A 3 32.82 11.73 24.53
CA GLU A 3 32.40 11.47 23.16
C GLU A 3 31.47 10.25 23.18
N ASN A 4 30.17 10.50 23.08
CA ASN A 4 29.19 9.49 22.70
C ASN A 4 29.35 9.22 21.19
N THR A 5 30.36 8.45 20.79
CA THR A 5 30.35 7.79 19.49
C THR A 5 29.36 6.63 19.57
N GLN A 6 28.14 6.90 19.12
CA GLN A 6 27.13 5.88 18.90
C GLN A 6 27.64 4.99 17.74
N GLU A 7 28.15 3.81 18.07
CA GLU A 7 28.43 2.75 17.10
C GLU A 7 27.12 2.41 16.38
N TYR A 8 27.03 2.75 15.09
CA TYR A 8 26.01 2.17 14.21
C TYR A 8 26.54 0.82 13.76
N ASP A 9 26.23 -0.20 14.56
CA ASP A 9 26.43 -1.60 14.20
C ASP A 9 25.24 -2.06 13.32
N GLU A 10 25.54 -2.97 12.38
CA GLU A 10 24.67 -3.67 11.41
C GLU A 10 24.55 -3.06 9.98
N GLU A 11 25.13 -3.78 9.01
CA GLU A 11 24.85 -3.64 7.58
C GLU A 11 23.34 -3.86 7.32
N VAL A 12 22.60 -2.77 7.15
CA VAL A 12 21.18 -2.83 6.81
C VAL A 12 21.02 -3.43 5.41
N GLN A 13 20.63 -4.70 5.32
CA GLN A 13 20.33 -5.35 4.06
C GLN A 13 18.92 -4.98 3.57
N TYR A 14 18.81 -3.83 2.92
CA TYR A 14 17.62 -3.50 2.14
C TYR A 14 17.44 -4.52 1.03
N SER A 15 16.26 -5.12 0.93
CA SER A 15 15.92 -6.02 -0.18
C SER A 15 14.55 -5.70 -0.73
N TYR A 16 14.42 -5.86 -2.05
CA TYR A 16 13.19 -5.56 -2.78
C TYR A 16 12.75 -6.81 -3.55
N SER A 17 11.45 -7.09 -3.56
CA SER A 17 10.88 -8.18 -4.36
C SER A 17 9.66 -7.68 -5.13
N LEU A 18 9.71 -7.82 -6.46
CA LEU A 18 8.58 -7.53 -7.33
C LEU A 18 7.51 -8.61 -7.15
N ILE A 19 6.30 -8.20 -6.77
CA ILE A 19 5.15 -9.07 -6.55
C ILE A 19 4.24 -9.04 -7.77
N HIS A 20 3.95 -7.85 -8.27
CA HIS A 20 3.02 -7.65 -9.37
C HIS A 20 3.49 -6.52 -10.28
N GLN A 21 3.21 -6.66 -11.57
CA GLN A 21 3.38 -5.59 -12.53
C GLN A 21 2.26 -5.64 -13.56
N GLU A 22 1.85 -4.47 -14.03
CA GLU A 22 0.86 -4.31 -15.10
C GLU A 22 1.27 -3.10 -15.94
N GLU A 23 1.25 -3.24 -17.27
CA GLU A 23 1.49 -2.13 -18.20
C GLU A 23 0.17 -1.73 -18.86
N ASN A 24 0.09 -0.47 -19.28
CA ASN A 24 -1.06 0.11 -19.97
C ASN A 24 -2.35 0.08 -19.13
N VAL A 25 -2.21 0.43 -17.85
CA VAL A 25 -3.24 0.31 -16.83
C VAL A 25 -4.29 1.42 -16.93
N VAL A 26 -3.88 2.66 -17.23
CA VAL A 26 -4.81 3.79 -17.46
C VAL A 26 -4.71 4.31 -18.90
N HIS A 27 -3.48 4.34 -19.45
CA HIS A 27 -3.15 4.81 -20.80
C HIS A 27 -2.09 3.89 -21.42
N SER A 28 -1.91 3.93 -22.73
CA SER A 28 -1.00 3.03 -23.46
C SER A 28 0.51 3.20 -23.20
N ASN A 29 0.91 3.96 -22.19
CA ASN A 29 2.30 4.27 -21.86
C ASN A 29 2.51 4.39 -20.35
N ASP A 30 1.67 3.79 -19.54
CA ASP A 30 1.86 3.75 -18.10
C ASP A 30 2.11 2.32 -17.60
N ALA A 31 2.54 2.23 -16.34
CA ALA A 31 2.71 0.97 -15.67
C ALA A 31 2.46 1.11 -14.17
N LEU A 32 2.14 -0.02 -13.55
CA LEU A 32 1.97 -0.16 -12.13
C LEU A 32 2.83 -1.32 -11.65
N ALA A 33 3.53 -1.13 -10.54
CA ALA A 33 4.29 -2.18 -9.88
C ALA A 33 3.91 -2.28 -8.41
N VAL A 34 3.70 -3.50 -7.92
CA VAL A 34 3.59 -3.81 -6.50
C VAL A 34 4.82 -4.59 -6.09
N PHE A 35 5.50 -4.15 -5.04
CA PHE A 35 6.72 -4.76 -4.56
C PHE A 35 6.80 -4.71 -3.04
N THR A 36 7.51 -5.67 -2.44
CA THR A 36 7.87 -5.60 -1.02
C THR A 36 9.25 -5.02 -0.85
N GLU A 37 9.44 -4.32 0.25
CA GLU A 37 10.73 -3.86 0.76
C GLU A 37 10.93 -4.44 2.15
N ASN A 38 12.09 -5.04 2.41
CA ASN A 38 12.53 -5.33 3.77
C ASN A 38 13.57 -4.28 4.17
N ASN A 39 13.30 -3.56 5.26
CA ASN A 39 14.18 -2.56 5.84
C ASN A 39 14.25 -2.73 7.37
N LEU A 40 14.86 -1.77 8.06
CA LEU A 40 15.00 -1.77 9.53
C LEU A 40 13.66 -1.82 10.29
N GLN A 41 12.57 -1.39 9.66
CA GLN A 41 11.23 -1.38 10.25
C GLN A 41 10.45 -2.68 9.93
N GLY A 42 11.04 -3.58 9.14
CA GLY A 42 10.46 -4.86 8.74
C GLY A 42 10.02 -4.89 7.28
N GLU A 43 9.16 -5.85 6.95
CA GLU A 43 8.60 -6.01 5.61
C GLU A 43 7.44 -5.03 5.40
N GLN A 44 7.56 -4.19 4.37
CA GLN A 44 6.52 -3.28 3.90
C GLN A 44 6.15 -3.63 2.46
N ILE A 45 4.94 -3.26 2.02
CA ILE A 45 4.50 -3.41 0.64
C ILE A 45 4.19 -2.07 0.03
N PHE A 46 4.60 -1.89 -1.22
CA PHE A 46 4.45 -0.66 -1.96
C PHE A 46 3.74 -0.90 -3.28
N ILE A 47 3.00 0.11 -3.71
CA ILE A 47 2.46 0.25 -5.06
C ILE A 47 3.02 1.52 -5.68
N ALA A 48 3.57 1.43 -6.88
CA ALA A 48 4.16 2.53 -7.63
C ALA A 48 3.53 2.65 -9.01
N TYR A 49 3.28 3.89 -9.42
CA TYR A 49 2.77 4.25 -10.74
C TYR A 49 3.84 4.97 -11.54
N PHE A 50 3.97 4.55 -12.80
CA PHE A 50 4.98 5.01 -13.73
C PHE A 50 4.34 5.47 -15.03
N GLU A 51 4.92 6.49 -15.64
CA GLU A 51 4.55 6.91 -17.00
C GLU A 51 5.79 6.94 -17.90
N ARG A 52 5.61 6.51 -19.13
CA ARG A 52 6.66 6.49 -20.14
C ARG A 52 6.55 7.72 -21.03
N GLU A 53 7.52 8.61 -20.93
CA GLU A 53 7.63 9.81 -21.75
C GLU A 53 9.00 9.84 -22.44
N GLY A 54 9.03 10.12 -23.75
CA GLY A 54 10.28 10.16 -24.51
C GLY A 54 11.07 8.83 -24.51
N GLY A 55 10.41 7.70 -24.27
CA GLY A 55 11.05 6.39 -24.16
C GLY A 55 11.63 6.05 -22.78
N HIS A 56 11.47 6.94 -21.78
CA HIS A 56 11.95 6.74 -20.42
C HIS A 56 10.78 6.57 -19.45
N TRP A 57 10.94 5.64 -18.48
CA TRP A 57 9.98 5.49 -17.39
C TRP A 57 10.24 6.52 -16.31
N ASN A 58 9.20 7.27 -15.96
CA ASN A 58 9.20 8.24 -14.88
C ASN A 58 8.39 7.68 -13.72
N TRP A 59 8.99 7.69 -12.53
CA TRP A 59 8.29 7.39 -11.29
C TRP A 59 7.40 8.57 -10.92
N LYS A 60 6.08 8.38 -10.90
CA LYS A 60 5.13 9.47 -10.64
C LYS A 60 4.66 9.48 -9.20
N GLN A 61 4.19 8.33 -8.71
CA GLN A 61 3.57 8.24 -7.39
C GLN A 61 3.84 6.89 -6.75
N THR A 62 3.95 6.86 -5.42
CA THR A 62 4.02 5.63 -4.63
C THR A 62 3.25 5.74 -3.34
N ARG A 63 2.65 4.63 -2.93
CA ARG A 63 2.11 4.44 -1.60
C ARG A 63 2.60 3.14 -0.99
N GLY A 64 2.87 3.18 0.30
CA GLY A 64 3.21 2.03 1.11
C GLY A 64 2.04 1.61 2.00
N ALA A 65 2.02 0.34 2.36
CA ALA A 65 1.15 -0.20 3.39
C ALA A 65 1.94 -1.13 4.31
N GLU A 66 1.58 -1.11 5.58
CA GLU A 66 2.10 -2.00 6.60
C GLU A 66 1.10 -3.13 6.90
N TRP A 67 1.62 -4.26 7.36
CA TRP A 67 0.83 -5.45 7.69
C TRP A 67 0.24 -5.45 9.10
N ASP A 68 0.56 -4.44 9.90
CA ASP A 68 0.41 -4.43 11.36
C ASP A 68 -1.01 -4.15 11.86
N THR A 69 -1.97 -3.94 10.96
CA THR A 69 -3.40 -3.89 11.31
C THR A 69 -4.23 -4.68 10.31
N PRO A 70 -5.46 -5.11 10.69
CA PRO A 70 -6.32 -5.94 9.84
C PRO A 70 -6.65 -5.28 8.51
N VAL A 71 -6.76 -3.95 8.51
CA VAL A 71 -7.11 -3.13 7.36
C VAL A 71 -6.49 -1.72 7.50
N LYS A 72 -5.49 -1.41 6.66
CA LYS A 72 -5.05 -0.04 6.37
C LYS A 72 -5.26 0.23 4.89
N TRP A 73 -5.79 1.40 4.55
CA TRP A 73 -5.80 1.86 3.17
C TRP A 73 -5.49 3.34 3.06
N SER A 74 -4.94 3.72 1.91
CA SER A 74 -4.67 5.11 1.53
C SER A 74 -4.81 5.27 0.02
N ALA A 75 -4.90 6.52 -0.43
CA ALA A 75 -4.87 6.85 -1.85
C ALA A 75 -3.60 7.61 -2.27
N MET A 76 -3.24 7.45 -3.54
CA MET A 76 -2.39 8.38 -4.26
C MET A 76 -3.10 9.76 -4.38
N HIS A 77 -2.33 10.84 -4.39
CA HIS A 77 -2.86 12.20 -4.23
C HIS A 77 -3.12 12.93 -5.56
N GLU A 78 -2.57 12.40 -6.66
CA GLU A 78 -2.79 12.91 -8.02
C GLU A 78 -3.43 11.84 -8.90
N GLU A 79 -4.04 12.26 -10.01
CA GLU A 79 -4.55 11.33 -11.00
C GLU A 79 -3.41 10.52 -11.66
N PRO A 80 -3.61 9.22 -11.93
CA PRO A 80 -4.79 8.44 -11.57
C PRO A 80 -4.84 8.15 -10.05
N TYR A 81 -6.03 8.25 -9.44
CA TYR A 81 -6.19 7.98 -8.01
C TYR A 81 -6.12 6.49 -7.75
N ILE A 82 -5.00 6.03 -7.19
CA ILE A 82 -4.78 4.63 -6.85
C ILE A 82 -5.05 4.45 -5.37
N TYR A 83 -6.14 3.73 -5.08
CA TYR A 83 -6.51 3.31 -3.73
C TYR A 83 -5.88 1.95 -3.49
N SER A 84 -5.26 1.76 -2.34
CA SER A 84 -4.61 0.50 -2.03
C SER A 84 -4.49 0.24 -0.54
N GLY A 85 -4.32 -1.02 -0.18
CA GLY A 85 -4.17 -1.40 1.22
C GLY A 85 -3.74 -2.84 1.43
N ALA A 86 -3.20 -3.07 2.63
CA ALA A 86 -2.89 -4.40 3.12
C ALA A 86 -4.13 -5.05 3.75
N ILE A 87 -4.26 -6.36 3.58
CA ILE A 87 -5.29 -7.20 4.18
C ILE A 87 -4.59 -8.34 4.89
N SER A 88 -4.79 -8.43 6.21
CA SER A 88 -4.38 -9.58 7.02
C SER A 88 -5.57 -10.37 7.58
N ASP A 89 -6.79 -9.84 7.50
CA ASP A 89 -8.02 -10.57 7.86
C ASP A 89 -8.52 -11.44 6.69
N ASN A 90 -8.35 -12.76 6.82
CA ASN A 90 -8.78 -13.76 5.82
C ASN A 90 -10.30 -13.84 5.60
N SER A 91 -11.10 -13.26 6.49
CA SER A 91 -12.55 -13.22 6.30
C SER A 91 -12.99 -12.14 5.31
N ILE A 92 -12.12 -11.18 4.95
CA ILE A 92 -12.40 -10.22 3.88
C ILE A 92 -12.33 -10.93 2.52
N LYS A 93 -13.42 -10.91 1.77
CA LYS A 93 -13.53 -11.56 0.45
C LYS A 93 -13.33 -10.57 -0.69
N GLU A 94 -13.87 -9.37 -0.55
CA GLU A 94 -13.85 -8.34 -1.59
C GLU A 94 -13.60 -6.97 -0.97
N VAL A 95 -12.97 -6.09 -1.74
CA VAL A 95 -12.81 -4.67 -1.40
C VAL A 95 -13.34 -3.86 -2.57
N HIS A 96 -14.05 -2.79 -2.27
CA HIS A 96 -14.63 -1.87 -3.23
C HIS A 96 -14.21 -0.44 -2.87
N ALA A 97 -13.83 0.37 -3.85
CA ALA A 97 -13.67 1.81 -3.70
C ALA A 97 -14.69 2.50 -4.60
N GLY A 98 -15.65 3.20 -4.00
CA GLY A 98 -16.85 3.65 -4.69
C GLY A 98 -17.61 2.48 -5.33
N GLN A 99 -17.78 2.51 -6.65
CA GLN A 99 -18.45 1.45 -7.41
C GLN A 99 -17.49 0.41 -8.01
N MET A 100 -16.18 0.54 -7.78
CA MET A 100 -15.18 -0.30 -8.42
C MET A 100 -14.69 -1.38 -7.46
N GLN A 101 -14.77 -2.63 -7.91
CA GLN A 101 -14.18 -3.75 -7.20
C GLN A 101 -12.66 -3.74 -7.36
N ALA A 102 -11.96 -3.84 -6.23
CA ALA A 102 -10.51 -3.89 -6.20
C ALA A 102 -9.96 -5.24 -6.64
N LYS A 103 -8.75 -5.19 -7.23
CA LYS A 103 -7.93 -6.37 -7.47
C LYS A 103 -7.25 -6.77 -6.17
N ILE A 104 -7.35 -8.03 -5.78
CA ILE A 104 -6.65 -8.59 -4.61
C ILE A 104 -5.53 -9.51 -5.09
N ILE A 105 -4.31 -9.19 -4.67
CA ILE A 105 -3.08 -9.96 -4.91
C ILE A 105 -2.75 -10.74 -3.65
N HIS A 106 -2.45 -12.03 -3.79
CA HIS A 106 -1.97 -12.87 -2.69
C HIS A 106 -0.45 -12.79 -2.63
N ILE A 107 0.09 -12.45 -1.45
CA ILE A 107 1.54 -12.27 -1.26
C ILE A 107 2.16 -13.55 -0.69
N LYS A 108 1.88 -13.84 0.58
CA LYS A 108 2.22 -15.10 1.26
C LYS A 108 1.28 -15.32 2.43
N GLU A 109 1.04 -16.57 2.80
CA GLU A 109 0.25 -16.94 3.99
C GLU A 109 -1.13 -16.23 4.00
N ASP A 110 -1.39 -15.40 4.99
CA ASP A 110 -2.58 -14.58 5.18
C ASP A 110 -2.46 -13.14 4.64
N LYS A 111 -1.27 -12.77 4.14
CA LYS A 111 -1.00 -11.43 3.60
C LYS A 111 -1.53 -11.30 2.17
N ARG A 112 -2.49 -10.40 2.01
CA ARG A 112 -3.05 -10.01 0.71
C ARG A 112 -2.96 -8.50 0.56
N PHE A 113 -2.81 -8.04 -0.67
CA PHE A 113 -2.75 -6.62 -1.00
C PHE A 113 -3.80 -6.31 -2.02
N TRP A 114 -4.53 -5.21 -1.83
CA TRP A 114 -5.54 -4.78 -2.79
C TRP A 114 -5.19 -3.44 -3.39
N TYR A 115 -5.61 -3.24 -4.64
CA TYR A 115 -5.64 -1.92 -5.24
C TYR A 115 -6.78 -1.76 -6.23
N VAL A 116 -7.14 -0.50 -6.48
CA VAL A 116 -8.05 -0.10 -7.54
C VAL A 116 -7.67 1.27 -8.03
N ILE A 117 -7.91 1.50 -9.32
CA ILE A 117 -7.61 2.78 -9.96
C ILE A 117 -8.93 3.48 -10.25
N SER A 118 -9.06 4.69 -9.74
CA SER A 118 -10.23 5.55 -9.85
C SER A 118 -9.91 6.82 -10.63
N ARG A 119 -10.93 7.34 -11.33
CA ARG A 119 -10.94 8.72 -11.83
C ARG A 119 -11.61 9.69 -10.84
N GLU A 120 -12.32 9.14 -9.85
CA GLU A 120 -12.99 9.90 -8.81
C GLU A 120 -12.09 9.94 -7.57
N LYS A 121 -11.93 11.13 -7.02
CA LYS A 121 -11.26 11.36 -5.74
C LYS A 121 -12.23 11.11 -4.58
N ASP A 122 -11.67 10.87 -3.40
CA ASP A 122 -12.39 10.84 -2.12
C ASP A 122 -13.56 9.83 -2.11
N VAL A 123 -13.39 8.67 -2.76
CA VAL A 123 -14.40 7.61 -2.77
C VAL A 123 -14.40 6.80 -1.48
N GLU A 124 -15.57 6.33 -1.06
CA GLU A 124 -15.74 5.46 0.10
C GLU A 124 -15.15 4.06 -0.16
N VAL A 125 -14.40 3.53 0.81
CA VAL A 125 -13.89 2.15 0.75
C VAL A 125 -14.76 1.23 1.59
N LYS A 126 -15.25 0.17 0.95
CA LYS A 126 -16.09 -0.87 1.58
C LYS A 126 -15.44 -2.24 1.44
N MET A 127 -15.54 -3.03 2.50
CA MET A 127 -15.10 -4.42 2.51
C MET A 127 -16.28 -5.35 2.67
N VAL A 128 -16.28 -6.44 1.90
CA VAL A 128 -17.28 -7.50 1.98
C VAL A 128 -16.64 -8.72 2.61
N MET A 129 -17.22 -9.17 3.72
CA MET A 129 -16.77 -10.31 4.50
C MET A 129 -17.30 -11.62 3.88
N ALA A 130 -16.72 -12.76 4.27
CA ALA A 130 -17.08 -14.08 3.77
C ALA A 130 -18.53 -14.49 4.10
N ASP A 131 -19.10 -13.94 5.18
CA ASP A 131 -20.51 -14.14 5.56
C ASP A 131 -21.47 -13.19 4.81
N GLY A 132 -20.95 -12.33 3.93
CA GLY A 132 -21.70 -11.34 3.17
C GLY A 132 -21.90 -9.99 3.90
N THR A 133 -21.42 -9.85 5.14
CA THR A 133 -21.46 -8.58 5.87
C THR A 133 -20.59 -7.54 5.16
N GLU A 134 -21.04 -6.29 5.18
CA GLU A 134 -20.31 -5.17 4.59
C GLU A 134 -19.84 -4.19 5.67
N LYS A 135 -18.62 -3.66 5.53
CA LYS A 135 -18.06 -2.68 6.45
C LYS A 135 -17.41 -1.54 5.67
N ILE A 136 -17.76 -0.30 6.03
CA ILE A 136 -17.04 0.89 5.56
C ILE A 136 -15.77 1.02 6.40
N VAL A 137 -14.66 1.36 5.75
CA VAL A 137 -13.37 1.52 6.40
C VAL A 137 -12.87 2.93 6.15
N GLU A 138 -12.53 3.64 7.22
CA GLU A 138 -11.98 4.99 7.14
C GLU A 138 -10.54 4.97 6.58
N GLU A 139 -10.18 6.03 5.86
CA GLU A 139 -8.81 6.23 5.38
C GLU A 139 -7.87 6.45 6.56
N ILE A 140 -6.66 5.91 6.50
CA ILE A 140 -5.63 6.26 7.48
C ILE A 140 -4.80 7.40 6.92
N ASP A 141 -4.84 8.55 7.60
CA ASP A 141 -3.95 9.68 7.32
C ASP A 141 -2.66 9.64 8.16
N GLU A 142 -1.73 10.54 7.86
CA GLU A 142 -0.45 10.66 8.57
C GLU A 142 -0.61 11.08 10.04
N GLU A 143 -1.71 11.73 10.42
CA GLU A 143 -1.98 12.14 11.81
C GLU A 143 -2.45 10.93 12.63
N MET A 144 -3.37 10.13 12.08
CA MET A 144 -3.84 8.87 12.68
C MET A 144 -2.71 7.85 12.87
N LEU A 145 -1.74 7.81 11.94
CA LEU A 145 -0.53 6.97 12.06
C LEU A 145 0.35 7.40 13.25
N LYS A 146 0.56 8.70 13.46
CA LYS A 146 1.35 9.22 14.59
C LYS A 146 0.70 8.88 15.93
N GLU A 147 -0.60 9.13 16.07
CA GLU A 147 -1.33 8.82 17.31
C GLU A 147 -1.32 7.32 17.65
N TRP A 148 -1.29 6.45 16.64
CA TRP A 148 -1.21 5.01 16.83
C TRP A 148 0.18 4.52 17.25
N GLN A 149 1.24 5.11 16.70
CA GLN A 149 2.62 4.78 17.08
C GLN A 149 2.90 5.17 18.54
N ASP A 150 2.39 6.32 18.99
CA ASP A 150 2.51 6.75 20.38
C ASP A 150 1.86 5.76 21.36
N LYS A 151 0.71 5.19 21.00
CA LYS A 151 0.00 4.18 21.82
C LYS A 151 0.68 2.81 21.90
N LYS A 152 1.58 2.45 20.98
CA LYS A 152 2.35 1.19 21.06
C LYS A 152 3.57 1.32 21.99
N THR A 153 3.89 2.53 22.44
CA THR A 153 5.09 2.84 23.23
C THR A 153 4.80 3.05 24.72
N GLU A 154 3.53 2.94 25.15
CA GLU A 154 3.06 2.93 26.55
C GLU A 154 2.83 1.50 27.07
#